data_AF-A0A850SC66-F1
#
_entry.id   AF-A0A850SC66-F1
#
_cell.length_a   1.000
_cell.length_b   1.000
_cell.length_c   1.000
_cell.angle_alpha   90.00
_cell.angle_beta   90.00
_cell.angle_gamma   90.00
#
_symmetry.space_group_name_H-M   'P 1'
#
loop_
_entity.id
_entity.type
_entity.pdbx_description
1 polymer ?
#
loop_
_entity_poly.entity_id
_entity_poly.type
_entity_poly.pdbx_seq_one_letter_code
_entity_poly.pdbx_strand_id
1 'polypeptide(L)'
;MSEKQPISAESLVEVMKDSALIRLVTIIDITSMSVLELLASGFTRQEVSRALAKGVIAYEAGAPHEETVGEAFESGDFFFRMLNTKVRLTELGLYVLDCIKSPEKCQLSELGGSFDTSTFHPPGGPAV
;
A
#
# COMPACT_ATOMS: atom_id res chain seq x y z
N MET A 1 16.13 16.40 -11.53
CA MET A 1 16.51 14.97 -11.47
C MET A 1 16.11 14.51 -10.09
N SER A 2 15.04 13.72 -9.96
CA SER A 2 14.57 13.27 -8.65
C SER A 2 15.56 12.24 -8.11
N GLU A 3 16.17 12.54 -6.96
CA GLU A 3 16.99 11.61 -6.21
C GLU A 3 16.12 10.41 -5.83
N LYS A 4 16.29 9.27 -6.52
CA LYS A 4 15.67 8.00 -6.12
C LYS A 4 16.31 7.59 -4.80
N GLN A 5 15.64 7.86 -3.68
CA GLN A 5 16.02 7.23 -2.42
C GLN A 5 15.93 5.72 -2.60
N PRO A 6 17.00 4.96 -2.30
CA PRO A 6 16.96 3.52 -2.41
C PRO A 6 15.86 3.00 -1.47
N ILE A 7 14.90 2.25 -2.02
CA ILE A 7 13.85 1.59 -1.24
C ILE A 7 14.54 0.64 -0.26
N SER A 8 14.39 0.89 1.04
CA SER A 8 14.90 -0.02 2.05
C SER A 8 14.21 -1.38 1.91
N ALA A 9 15.01 -2.42 1.81
CA ALA A 9 14.50 -3.75 1.63
C ALA A 9 13.81 -4.31 2.89
N GLU A 10 14.19 -3.83 4.07
CA GLU A 10 13.47 -4.14 5.32
C GLU A 10 12.03 -3.61 5.26
N SER A 11 11.86 -2.37 4.79
CA SER A 11 10.55 -1.75 4.59
C SER A 11 9.71 -2.50 3.55
N LEU A 12 10.34 -2.96 2.47
CA LEU A 12 9.67 -3.75 1.43
C LEU A 12 9.17 -5.10 1.97
N VAL A 13 10.01 -5.84 2.69
CA VAL A 13 9.63 -7.13 3.30
C VAL A 13 8.49 -6.94 4.31
N GLU A 14 8.54 -5.87 5.10
CA GLU A 14 7.49 -5.57 6.06
C GLU A 14 6.15 -5.25 5.38
N VAL A 15 6.18 -4.55 4.25
CA VAL A 15 4.97 -4.25 3.47
C VAL A 15 4.42 -5.50 2.79
N MET A 16 5.27 -6.35 2.22
CA MET A 16 4.84 -7.59 1.55
C MET A 16 4.33 -8.68 2.51
N LYS A 17 4.64 -8.59 3.80
CA LYS A 17 4.06 -9.47 4.82
C LYS A 17 2.69 -9.00 5.32
N ASP A 18 2.32 -7.74 5.06
CA ASP A 18 1.07 -7.15 5.53
C ASP A 18 -0.03 -7.30 4.46
N SER A 19 -0.90 -8.29 4.67
CA SER A 19 -2.00 -8.59 3.73
C SER A 19 -2.96 -7.40 3.51
N ALA A 20 -3.12 -6.52 4.50
CA ALA A 20 -3.97 -5.34 4.36
C ALA A 20 -3.34 -4.32 3.41
N LEU A 21 -2.02 -4.13 3.49
CA LEU A 21 -1.28 -3.24 2.59
C LEU A 21 -1.27 -3.78 1.16
N ILE A 22 -1.12 -5.09 0.96
CA ILE A 22 -1.21 -5.71 -0.37
C ILE A 22 -2.59 -5.46 -1.01
N ARG A 23 -3.67 -5.68 -0.24
CA ARG A 23 -5.04 -5.43 -0.72
C ARG A 23 -5.24 -3.95 -1.05
N LEU A 24 -4.75 -3.06 -0.20
CA LEU A 24 -4.84 -1.61 -0.38
C LEU A 24 -4.12 -1.15 -1.65
N VAL A 25 -2.89 -1.63 -1.88
CA VAL A 25 -2.12 -1.31 -3.10
C VAL A 25 -2.86 -1.76 -4.35
N THR A 26 -3.46 -2.95 -4.32
CA THR A 26 -4.22 -3.50 -5.46
C THR A 26 -5.49 -2.70 -5.75
N ILE A 27 -6.21 -2.25 -4.72
CA ILE A 27 -7.45 -1.48 -4.90
C ILE A 27 -7.16 -0.07 -5.43
N ILE A 28 -6.11 0.59 -4.93
CA ILE A 28 -5.74 1.95 -5.37
C ILE A 28 -5.24 1.96 -6.82
N ASP A 29 -4.59 0.89 -7.28
CA ASP A 29 -4.19 0.75 -8.69
C ASP A 29 -5.38 0.75 -9.65
N ILE A 30 -6.49 0.12 -9.25
CA ILE A 30 -7.70 0.01 -10.09
C ILE A 30 -8.51 1.30 -10.02
N THR A 31 -8.51 1.99 -8.88
CA THR A 31 -9.37 3.14 -8.62
C THR A 31 -8.65 4.22 -7.82
N SER A 32 -8.61 5.46 -8.33
CA SER A 32 -8.16 6.61 -7.54
C SER A 32 -9.18 6.91 -6.45
N MET A 33 -8.88 6.52 -5.22
CA MET A 33 -9.79 6.63 -4.07
C MET A 33 -9.39 7.74 -3.10
N SER A 34 -10.39 8.34 -2.48
CA SER A 34 -10.28 9.15 -1.27
C SER A 34 -10.17 8.30 -0.01
N VAL A 35 -9.73 8.91 1.09
CA VAL A 35 -9.70 8.25 2.40
C VAL A 35 -11.10 7.72 2.77
N LEU A 36 -12.16 8.49 2.48
CA LEU A 36 -13.54 8.08 2.74
C LEU A 36 -13.92 6.83 1.93
N GLU A 37 -13.56 6.78 0.66
CA GLU A 37 -13.85 5.63 -0.21
C GLU A 37 -13.08 4.39 0.21
N LEU A 38 -11.84 4.54 0.71
CA LEU A 38 -11.10 3.43 1.32
C LEU A 38 -11.82 2.88 2.55
N LEU A 39 -12.31 3.76 3.43
CA LEU A 39 -13.08 3.34 4.60
C LEU A 39 -14.38 2.64 4.20
N ALA A 40 -15.09 3.18 3.21
CA ALA A 40 -16.32 2.58 2.68
C ALA A 40 -16.07 1.22 2.00
N SER A 41 -14.87 1.01 1.44
CA SER A 41 -14.44 -0.24 0.83
C SER A 41 -14.02 -1.32 1.85
N GLY A 42 -14.15 -1.02 3.15
CA GLY A 42 -13.88 -1.95 4.23
C GLY A 42 -12.48 -1.86 4.85
N PHE A 43 -11.68 -0.85 4.49
CA PHE A 43 -10.44 -0.57 5.21
C PHE A 43 -10.73 0.14 6.52
N THR A 44 -10.00 -0.22 7.56
CA THR A 44 -10.03 0.48 8.83
C THR A 44 -9.17 1.74 8.77
N ARG A 45 -9.48 2.71 9.62
CA ARG A 45 -8.62 3.91 9.80
C ARG A 45 -7.18 3.55 10.16
N GLN A 46 -6.98 2.48 10.93
CA GLN A 46 -5.66 2.01 11.34
C GLN A 46 -4.85 1.48 10.14
N GLU A 47 -5.48 0.75 9.22
CA GLU A 47 -4.83 0.25 8.01
C GLU A 47 -4.44 1.39 7.07
N VAL A 48 -5.34 2.35 6.84
CA VAL A 48 -5.04 3.54 6.01
C VAL A 48 -3.93 4.37 6.64
N SER A 49 -3.98 4.62 7.95
CA SER A 49 -2.95 5.36 8.67
C SER A 49 -1.60 4.64 8.63
N ARG A 50 -1.58 3.31 8.72
CA ARG A 50 -0.37 2.50 8.61
C ARG A 50 0.21 2.56 7.20
N ALA A 51 -0.63 2.52 6.17
CA ALA A 51 -0.20 2.64 4.77
C ALA A 51 0.45 4.00 4.48
N LEU A 52 -0.11 5.08 5.05
CA LEU A 52 0.49 6.42 5.02
C LEU A 52 1.81 6.47 5.79
N ALA A 53 1.86 5.94 7.01
CA ALA A 53 3.06 5.97 7.86
C ALA A 53 4.22 5.15 7.27
N LYS A 54 3.93 4.03 6.61
CA LYS A 54 4.91 3.20 5.88
C LYS A 54 5.28 3.78 4.52
N GLY A 55 4.68 4.91 4.12
CA GLY A 55 4.95 5.55 2.84
C GLY A 55 4.55 4.70 1.64
N VAL A 56 3.58 3.78 1.78
CA VAL A 56 3.04 2.98 0.66
C VAL A 56 2.09 3.83 -0.18
N ILE A 57 1.36 4.72 0.49
CA ILE A 57 0.48 5.71 -0.13
C ILE A 57 0.81 7.10 0.38
N ALA A 58 0.47 8.10 -0.42
CA ALA A 58 0.55 9.50 -0.05
C ALA A 58 -0.73 10.22 -0.50
N TYR A 59 -1.06 11.31 0.19
CA TYR A 59 -2.10 12.21 -0.27
C TYR A 59 -1.72 12.84 -1.62
N GLU A 60 -2.72 13.05 -2.47
CA GLU A 60 -2.53 13.76 -3.72
C GLU A 60 -2.19 15.24 -3.46
N ALA A 61 -1.37 15.85 -4.33
CA ALA A 61 -0.95 17.23 -4.16
C ALA A 61 -2.16 18.18 -4.11
N GLY A 62 -2.22 19.07 -3.11
CA GLY A 62 -3.40 19.90 -2.82
C GLY A 62 -4.26 19.40 -1.67
N ALA A 63 -3.88 18.28 -1.04
CA ALA A 63 -4.38 17.90 0.27
C ALA A 63 -4.13 19.01 1.30
N PRO A 64 -5.06 19.21 2.26
CA PRO A 64 -4.81 20.12 3.38
C PRO A 64 -3.61 19.58 4.19
N HIS A 65 -2.42 20.13 3.93
CA HIS A 65 -1.23 19.82 4.72
C HIS A 65 -1.39 20.40 6.13
N GLU A 66 -0.77 19.74 7.10
CA GLU A 66 -0.85 19.96 8.56
C GLU A 66 -0.54 21.40 9.05
N GLU A 67 -0.21 22.34 8.18
CA GLU A 67 0.12 23.73 8.54
C GLU A 67 -1.09 24.54 9.05
N THR A 68 -2.32 24.03 8.95
CA THR A 68 -3.54 24.71 9.43
C THR A 68 -4.17 24.08 10.67
N VAL A 69 -3.44 23.21 11.38
CA VAL A 69 -3.96 22.44 12.53
C VAL A 69 -4.34 23.33 13.73
N GLY A 70 -3.83 24.56 13.81
CA GLY A 70 -4.13 25.47 14.93
C GLY A 70 -5.53 26.11 14.92
N GLU A 71 -6.11 26.36 13.74
CA GLU A 71 -7.39 27.09 13.61
C GLU A 71 -8.52 26.25 13.00
N ALA A 72 -8.21 25.15 12.33
CA ALA A 72 -9.20 24.34 11.61
C ALA A 72 -9.82 23.18 12.44
N PHE A 73 -9.33 22.96 13.66
CA PHE A 73 -9.78 21.85 14.52
C PHE A 73 -11.21 22.02 15.07
N GLU A 74 -11.77 23.23 14.99
CA GLU A 74 -13.13 23.53 15.47
C GLU A 74 -14.23 23.33 14.41
N SER A 75 -13.86 23.08 13.15
CA SER A 75 -14.82 22.96 12.05
C SER A 75 -14.85 21.52 11.52
N GLY A 76 -16.00 20.85 11.61
CA GLY A 76 -16.23 19.52 11.02
C GLY A 76 -15.87 19.44 9.52
N ASP A 77 -15.84 20.59 8.85
CA ASP A 77 -15.39 20.75 7.46
C ASP A 77 -13.93 20.33 7.23
N PHE A 78 -13.03 20.49 8.21
CA PHE A 78 -11.64 20.06 8.07
C PHE A 78 -11.53 18.53 7.98
N PHE A 79 -12.22 17.82 8.88
CA PHE A 79 -12.29 16.37 8.84
C PHE A 79 -12.93 15.87 7.54
N PHE A 80 -14.01 16.53 7.09
CA PHE A 80 -14.68 16.17 5.85
C PHE A 80 -13.78 16.38 4.63
N ARG A 81 -12.99 17.46 4.62
CA ARG A 81 -12.01 17.76 3.56
C ARG A 81 -10.85 16.75 3.54
N MET A 82 -10.35 16.36 4.72
CA MET A 82 -9.34 15.31 4.83
C MET A 82 -9.87 13.96 4.31
N LEU A 83 -11.08 13.57 4.71
CA LEU A 83 -11.70 12.32 4.27
C LEU A 83 -11.93 12.28 2.75
N ASN A 84 -12.28 13.42 2.14
CA ASN A 84 -12.45 13.53 0.69
C ASN A 84 -11.14 13.66 -0.10
N THR A 85 -9.99 13.72 0.59
CA THR A 85 -8.70 13.83 -0.09
C THR A 85 -8.33 12.49 -0.73
N LYS A 86 -7.98 12.54 -2.02
CA LYS A 86 -7.49 11.38 -2.78
C LYS A 86 -6.10 10.96 -2.34
N VAL A 87 -5.86 9.66 -2.41
CA VAL A 87 -4.54 9.07 -2.18
C VAL A 87 -4.00 8.44 -3.46
N ARG A 88 -2.68 8.37 -3.55
CA ARG A 88 -1.95 7.74 -4.65
C ARG A 88 -0.86 6.81 -4.12
N LEU A 89 -0.49 5.81 -4.92
CA LEU A 89 0.68 4.99 -4.64
C LEU A 89 1.95 5.85 -4.72
N THR A 90 2.84 5.65 -3.75
CA THR A 90 4.20 6.19 -3.80
C THR A 90 5.08 5.31 -4.70
N GLU A 91 6.36 5.66 -4.84
CA GLU A 91 7.33 4.78 -5.51
C GLU A 91 7.41 3.39 -4.86
N LEU A 92 7.32 3.31 -3.53
CA LEU A 92 7.25 2.04 -2.80
C LEU A 92 5.96 1.27 -3.11
N GLY A 93 4.81 1.95 -3.09
CA GLY A 93 3.53 1.32 -3.43
C GLY A 93 3.48 0.79 -4.85
N LEU A 94 4.03 1.53 -5.81
CA LEU A 94 4.16 1.11 -7.21
C LEU A 94 5.12 -0.08 -7.36
N TYR A 95 6.24 -0.09 -6.64
CA TYR A 95 7.15 -1.22 -6.65
C TYR A 95 6.49 -2.49 -6.08
N VAL A 96 5.74 -2.36 -4.98
CA VAL A 96 4.96 -3.48 -4.40
C VAL A 96 3.91 -3.98 -5.39
N LEU A 97 3.23 -3.08 -6.09
CA LEU A 97 2.26 -3.43 -7.12
C LEU A 97 2.90 -4.20 -8.28
N ASP A 98 4.03 -3.73 -8.79
CA ASP A 98 4.81 -4.42 -9.82
C ASP A 98 5.21 -5.81 -9.35
N CYS A 99 5.58 -5.92 -8.08
CA CYS A 99 5.89 -7.18 -7.42
C CYS A 99 4.70 -8.16 -7.37
N ILE A 100 3.50 -7.66 -7.09
CA ILE A 100 2.27 -8.46 -7.07
C ILE A 100 1.90 -8.92 -8.50
N LYS A 101 2.03 -8.03 -9.49
CA LYS A 101 1.67 -8.31 -10.90
C LYS A 101 2.71 -9.16 -11.62
N SER A 102 3.98 -9.10 -11.20
CA SER A 102 5.11 -9.76 -11.84
C SER A 102 6.11 -10.24 -10.77
N PRO A 103 5.83 -11.36 -10.09
CA PRO A 103 6.65 -11.84 -8.98
C PRO A 103 8.11 -12.13 -9.38
N GLU A 104 8.34 -12.47 -10.65
CA GLU A 104 9.66 -12.68 -11.26
C GLU A 104 10.48 -11.38 -11.45
N LYS A 105 9.84 -10.22 -11.36
CA LYS A 105 10.51 -8.90 -11.36
C LYS A 105 10.79 -8.38 -9.95
N CYS A 106 10.26 -9.04 -8.90
CA CYS A 106 10.66 -8.74 -7.54
C CYS A 106 12.10 -9.17 -7.33
N GLN A 107 12.99 -8.21 -7.13
CA GLN A 107 14.36 -8.48 -6.65
C GLN A 107 14.37 -8.75 -5.14
N LEU A 108 13.32 -9.36 -4.57
CA LEU A 108 13.33 -9.82 -3.18
C LEU A 108 14.27 -11.01 -2.96
N SER A 109 14.64 -11.71 -4.03
CA SER A 109 15.50 -12.89 -4.03
C SER A 109 16.90 -12.60 -3.44
N GLU A 110 17.33 -11.35 -3.39
CA GLU A 110 18.67 -10.96 -2.88
C GLU A 110 18.66 -10.58 -1.39
N LEU A 111 17.49 -10.53 -0.73
CA LEU A 111 17.35 -9.87 0.58
C LEU A 111 16.83 -10.72 1.74
N GLY A 112 16.85 -12.04 1.56
CA GLY A 112 16.86 -12.98 2.68
C GLY A 112 15.60 -13.80 2.83
N GLY A 113 15.77 -15.10 2.66
CA GLY A 113 14.79 -16.12 2.97
C GLY A 113 14.47 -16.97 1.75
N SER A 114 15.11 -18.12 1.65
CA SER A 114 14.64 -19.27 0.87
C SER A 114 13.13 -19.39 1.02
N PHE A 115 12.38 -19.06 -0.03
CA PHE A 115 11.03 -19.59 -0.18
C PHE A 115 11.23 -21.05 -0.53
N ASP A 116 11.12 -21.94 0.45
CA ASP A 116 11.03 -23.38 0.21
C ASP A 116 9.82 -23.62 -0.68
N THR A 117 10.07 -23.69 -1.99
CA THR A 117 9.21 -24.34 -2.97
C THR A 117 9.32 -25.85 -2.79
N SER A 118 9.09 -26.33 -1.57
CA SER A 118 8.89 -27.74 -1.27
C SER A 118 7.55 -28.17 -1.87
N THR A 119 7.63 -28.51 -3.16
CA THR A 119 6.88 -29.56 -3.84
C THR A 119 5.40 -29.66 -3.48
N PHE A 120 4.57 -28.85 -4.13
CA PHE A 120 3.15 -29.15 -4.25
C PHE A 120 2.99 -30.35 -5.20
N HIS A 121 2.91 -31.57 -4.64
CA HIS A 121 2.46 -32.74 -5.37
C HIS A 121 0.92 -32.75 -5.38
N PRO A 122 0.25 -32.60 -6.53
CA PRO A 122 -1.18 -32.84 -6.60
C PRO A 122 -1.46 -34.34 -6.31
N PRO A 123 -2.47 -34.68 -5.51
CA PRO A 123 -2.81 -36.06 -5.23
C PRO A 123 -3.24 -36.77 -6.52
N GLY A 124 -2.62 -37.92 -6.78
CA GLY A 124 -2.79 -38.72 -8.00
C GLY A 124 -4.26 -39.06 -8.27
N GLY A 125 -4.67 -38.86 -9.52
CA GLY A 125 -5.90 -39.44 -10.04
C GLY A 125 -5.76 -40.96 -10.17
N PRO A 126 -6.80 -41.75 -9.86
CA PRO A 126 -6.75 -43.19 -10.09
C PRO A 126 -6.74 -43.48 -11.59
N ALA A 127 -5.79 -44.32 -12.00
CA ALA A 127 -5.85 -44.99 -13.29
C ALA A 127 -6.98 -46.04 -13.25
N VAL A 128 -8.00 -45.84 -14.07
CA VAL A 128 -8.92 -46.89 -14.52
C VAL A 128 -9.12 -46.72 -16.02
#